data_AF-A0A918H2R0-F1
#
_entry.id   AF-A0A918H2R0-F1
#
_cell.length_a   1.000
_cell.length_b   1.000
_cell.length_c   1.000
_cell.angle_alpha   90.00
_cell.angle_beta   90.00
_cell.angle_gamma   90.00
#
_symmetry.space_group_name_H-M   'P 1'
#
loop_
_entity.id
_entity.type
_entity.pdbx_description
1 polymer ?
#
loop_
_entity_poly.entity_id
_entity_poly.type
_entity_poly.pdbx_seq_one_letter_code
_entity_poly.pdbx_strand_id
1 'polypeptide(L)'
;MEDQASSPGAWGRGPPGLSYPGWENAFPSAPEHPLYFTDRGIEELENRRGEEEVTLGWIAEQLRTFVDLNPDFEVPVERLATWLARLDDEDDE
;
A
#
# COMPACT_ATOMS: atom_id res chain seq x y z
N MET A 1 -0.23 34.92 -31.19
CA MET A 1 0.21 33.53 -30.98
C MET A 1 0.35 33.36 -29.48
N GLU A 2 -0.19 32.26 -28.97
CA GLU A 2 -0.09 31.76 -27.59
C GLU A 2 -0.84 32.58 -26.52
N ASP A 3 -1.56 32.00 -25.56
CA ASP A 3 -2.09 30.64 -25.47
C ASP A 3 -3.26 30.64 -24.47
N GLN A 4 -4.13 29.66 -24.62
CA GLN A 4 -5.31 29.44 -23.81
C GLN A 4 -4.91 28.92 -22.42
N ALA A 5 -5.03 29.74 -21.38
CA ALA A 5 -5.17 29.22 -20.02
C ALA A 5 -6.65 28.92 -19.76
N SER A 6 -7.03 27.68 -20.03
CA SER A 6 -8.31 27.09 -19.63
C SER A 6 -8.61 27.37 -18.16
N SER A 7 -9.77 27.97 -17.89
CA SER A 7 -10.33 28.05 -16.54
C SER A 7 -10.55 26.65 -15.98
N PRO A 8 -10.00 26.30 -14.80
CA PRO A 8 -10.47 25.16 -14.05
C PRO A 8 -11.87 25.48 -13.52
N GLY A 9 -12.85 24.72 -14.00
CA GLY A 9 -14.25 24.87 -13.66
C GLY A 9 -14.56 24.68 -12.18
N ALA A 10 -15.60 25.39 -11.76
CA ALA A 10 -16.65 24.94 -10.86
C ALA A 10 -16.23 24.12 -9.62
N TRP A 11 -15.80 24.81 -8.57
CA TRP A 11 -16.17 24.41 -7.21
C TRP A 11 -17.28 25.37 -6.75
N GLY A 12 -18.47 24.79 -6.62
CA GLY A 12 -19.73 25.50 -6.43
C GLY A 12 -19.77 26.33 -5.14
N ARG A 13 -20.70 27.29 -5.14
CA ARG A 13 -21.10 28.12 -3.99
C ARG A 13 -20.93 27.38 -2.65
N GLY A 14 -20.03 27.87 -1.81
CA GLY A 14 -20.10 27.57 -0.38
C GLY A 14 -21.41 28.09 0.22
N PRO A 15 -21.88 27.52 1.34
CA PRO A 15 -23.06 28.03 2.05
C PRO A 15 -22.82 29.48 2.52
N PRO A 16 -23.79 30.39 2.36
CA PRO A 16 -23.63 31.77 2.83
C PRO A 16 -23.64 31.81 4.36
N GLY A 17 -22.57 32.32 4.97
CA GLY A 17 -22.55 32.67 6.41
C GLY A 17 -21.32 32.24 7.20
N LEU A 18 -20.34 31.54 6.63
CA LEU A 18 -19.10 31.17 7.32
C LEU A 18 -17.92 32.02 6.84
N SER A 19 -17.36 32.80 7.76
CA SER A 19 -16.08 33.49 7.55
C SER A 19 -14.96 32.48 7.72
N TYR A 20 -14.23 32.17 6.64
CA TYR A 20 -13.00 31.40 6.73
C TYR A 20 -11.85 32.35 7.12
N PRO A 21 -11.15 32.13 8.23
CA PRO A 21 -9.89 32.83 8.47
C PRO A 21 -8.82 32.30 7.50
N GLY A 22 -7.89 33.20 7.12
CA GLY A 22 -6.86 33.06 6.08
C GLY A 22 -6.42 31.64 5.72
N TRP A 23 -6.69 31.26 4.47
CA TRP A 23 -6.34 29.97 3.87
C TRP A 23 -4.84 29.75 3.68
N GLU A 24 -4.01 30.74 4.01
CA GLU A 24 -2.55 30.68 3.94
C GLU A 24 -1.93 29.72 4.98
N ASN A 25 -2.69 29.27 5.99
CA ASN A 25 -2.22 28.32 7.02
C ASN A 25 -3.21 27.17 7.30
N ALA A 26 -4.24 26.96 6.48
CA ALA A 26 -5.31 25.99 6.78
C ALA A 26 -4.93 24.53 6.48
N PHE A 27 -3.84 24.28 5.74
CA PHE A 27 -3.30 22.93 5.54
C PHE A 27 -1.77 22.95 5.50
N PRO A 28 -1.08 23.00 6.66
CA PRO A 28 0.31 22.58 6.74
C PRO A 28 0.34 21.07 6.43
N SER A 29 0.78 20.76 5.21
CA SER A 29 0.92 19.43 4.61
C SER A 29 -0.34 18.56 4.64
N ALA A 30 -0.75 18.08 3.47
CA ALA A 30 -1.47 16.81 3.41
C ALA A 30 -0.73 15.81 4.31
N PRO A 31 -1.42 14.93 5.08
CA PRO A 31 -0.73 13.95 5.90
C PRO A 31 0.32 13.27 5.04
N GLU A 32 1.59 13.58 5.32
CA GLU A 32 2.72 12.92 4.71
C GLU A 32 2.55 11.46 5.10
N HIS A 33 2.02 10.69 4.16
CA HIS A 33 2.08 9.24 4.12
C HIS A 33 1.36 8.50 5.28
N PRO A 34 0.26 7.77 5.01
CA PRO A 34 -0.14 6.62 5.83
C PRO A 34 0.88 5.44 5.73
N LEU A 35 2.11 5.74 5.30
CA LEU A 35 3.12 4.89 4.67
C LEU A 35 4.30 4.64 5.62
N TYR A 36 4.07 4.75 6.94
CA TYR A 36 5.01 4.31 7.98
C TYR A 36 4.71 2.89 8.48
N PHE A 37 3.72 2.20 7.90
CA PHE A 37 3.34 0.82 8.26
C PHE A 37 3.61 -0.21 7.16
N THR A 38 3.78 0.20 5.91
CA THR A 38 3.57 -0.71 4.77
C THR A 38 4.73 -1.65 4.46
N ASP A 39 5.99 -1.24 4.67
CA ASP A 39 7.13 -2.06 4.17
C ASP A 39 8.22 -2.34 5.22
N ARG A 40 8.12 -1.79 6.44
CA ARG A 40 9.15 -1.98 7.49
C ARG A 40 9.44 -3.45 7.80
N GLY A 41 8.41 -4.29 7.78
CA GLY A 41 8.57 -5.73 8.01
C GLY A 41 9.31 -6.42 6.87
N ILE A 42 9.09 -5.98 5.63
CA ILE A 42 9.74 -6.51 4.43
C ILE A 42 11.20 -6.04 4.39
N GLU A 43 11.45 -4.76 4.65
CA GLU A 43 12.80 -4.20 4.76
C GLU A 43 13.62 -4.91 5.85
N GLU A 44 13.03 -5.18 7.01
CA GLU A 44 13.73 -5.90 8.09
C GLU A 44 14.02 -7.36 7.70
N LEU A 45 13.09 -8.02 7.01
CA LEU A 45 13.30 -9.38 6.50
C LEU A 45 14.45 -9.41 5.50
N GLU A 46 14.47 -8.50 4.54
CA GLU A 46 15.53 -8.36 3.54
C GLU A 46 16.88 -8.09 4.21
N ASN A 47 16.94 -7.12 5.14
CA ASN A 47 18.18 -6.76 5.82
C ASN A 47 18.74 -7.89 6.71
N ARG A 48 17.88 -8.73 7.30
CA ARG A 48 18.33 -9.80 8.21
C ARG A 48 18.53 -11.15 7.55
N ARG A 49 17.74 -11.47 6.54
CA ARG A 49 17.64 -12.82 5.95
C ARG A 49 17.60 -12.80 4.42
N GLY A 50 17.88 -11.68 3.76
CA GLY A 50 17.82 -11.58 2.30
C GLY A 50 18.80 -12.48 1.55
N GLU A 51 19.89 -12.90 2.20
CA GLU A 51 20.87 -13.85 1.63
C GLU A 51 20.49 -15.33 1.84
N GLU A 52 19.38 -15.63 2.54
CA GLU A 52 18.98 -17.00 2.86
C GLU A 52 18.18 -17.64 1.71
N GLU A 53 18.65 -18.79 1.22
CA GLU A 53 17.91 -19.59 0.22
C GLU A 53 16.98 -20.60 0.91
N VAL A 54 15.69 -20.54 0.57
CA VAL A 54 14.66 -21.45 1.11
C VAL A 54 13.78 -21.97 -0.02
N THR A 55 13.12 -23.11 0.21
CA THR A 55 12.14 -23.66 -0.73
C THR A 55 10.76 -23.01 -0.56
N LEU A 56 9.96 -22.96 -1.62
CA LEU A 56 8.55 -22.53 -1.53
C LEU A 56 7.74 -23.40 -0.57
N GLY A 57 8.07 -24.70 -0.47
CA GLY A 57 7.46 -25.60 0.52
C GLY A 57 7.72 -25.16 1.97
N TRP A 58 8.95 -24.73 2.28
CA TRP A 58 9.27 -24.18 3.60
C TRP A 58 8.52 -22.87 3.88
N ILE A 59 8.40 -21.98 2.88
CA ILE A 59 7.61 -20.74 3.02
C ILE A 59 6.13 -21.08 3.31
N ALA A 60 5.56 -22.07 2.62
CA ALA A 60 4.18 -22.49 2.85
C ALA A 60 3.93 -22.97 4.30
N GLU A 61 4.91 -23.65 4.91
CA GLU A 61 4.85 -24.04 6.33
C GLU A 61 4.86 -22.82 7.27
N GLN A 62 5.65 -21.79 6.96
CA GLN A 62 5.69 -20.55 7.73
C GLN A 62 4.36 -19.79 7.62
N LEU A 63 3.78 -19.72 6.41
CA LEU A 63 2.47 -19.09 6.19
C LEU A 63 1.35 -19.78 6.98
N ARG A 64 1.33 -21.12 7.01
CA ARG A 64 0.37 -21.88 7.83
C ARG A 64 0.54 -21.57 9.31
N THR A 65 1.77 -21.60 9.81
CA THR A 65 2.07 -21.26 11.21
C THR A 65 1.61 -19.84 11.55
N PHE A 66 1.79 -18.90 10.62
CA PHE A 66 1.33 -17.52 10.81
C PHE A 66 -0.19 -17.42 10.92
N VAL A 67 -0.95 -18.09 10.04
CA VAL A 67 -2.43 -18.10 10.08
C VAL A 67 -2.95 -18.81 11.33
N ASP A 68 -2.31 -19.91 11.74
CA ASP A 68 -2.67 -20.63 12.98
C ASP A 68 -2.58 -19.72 14.22
N LEU A 69 -1.61 -18.80 14.24
CA LEU A 69 -1.44 -17.81 15.31
C LEU A 69 -2.27 -16.53 15.10
N ASN A 70 -2.64 -16.22 13.86
CA ASN A 70 -3.31 -14.98 13.47
C ASN A 70 -4.47 -15.27 12.49
N PRO A 71 -5.58 -15.87 12.98
CA PRO A 71 -6.66 -16.37 12.12
C PRO A 71 -7.34 -15.27 11.29
N ASP A 72 -7.34 -14.01 11.76
CA ASP A 72 -7.90 -12.87 11.03
C ASP A 72 -7.20 -12.61 9.67
N PHE A 73 -6.03 -13.20 9.45
CA PHE A 73 -5.24 -13.05 8.22
C PHE A 73 -5.32 -14.26 7.28
N GLU A 74 -6.21 -15.23 7.52
CA GLU A 74 -6.38 -16.41 6.66
C GLU A 74 -6.60 -16.03 5.19
N VAL A 75 -7.60 -15.20 4.90
CA VAL A 75 -7.98 -14.81 3.54
C VAL A 75 -6.85 -14.10 2.77
N PRO A 76 -6.18 -13.06 3.31
CA PRO A 76 -5.07 -12.43 2.59
C PRO A 76 -3.89 -13.38 2.38
N VAL A 77 -3.57 -14.26 3.35
CA VAL A 77 -2.47 -15.23 3.23
C VAL A 77 -2.79 -16.32 2.21
N GLU A 78 -4.04 -16.80 2.15
CA GLU A 78 -4.50 -17.75 1.12
C GLU A 78 -4.32 -17.18 -0.29
N ARG A 79 -4.68 -15.90 -0.49
CA ARG A 79 -4.50 -15.20 -1.77
C ARG A 79 -3.04 -15.05 -2.16
N LEU A 80 -2.17 -14.71 -1.20
CA LEU A 80 -0.73 -14.62 -1.42
C LEU A 80 -0.14 -15.98 -1.83
N ALA A 81 -0.50 -17.06 -1.13
CA ALA A 81 -0.04 -18.41 -1.45
C ALA A 81 -0.49 -18.84 -2.86
N THR A 82 -1.73 -18.53 -3.22
CA THR A 82 -2.27 -18.81 -4.57
C THR A 82 -1.51 -18.02 -5.65
N TRP A 83 -1.13 -16.77 -5.37
CA TRP A 83 -0.33 -15.97 -6.29
C TRP A 83 1.09 -16.53 -6.46
N LEU A 84 1.77 -16.89 -5.36
CA LEU A 84 3.11 -17.51 -5.41
C LEU A 84 3.11 -18.82 -6.20
N ALA A 85 2.06 -19.64 -6.08
CA ALA A 85 1.96 -20.93 -6.75
C ALA A 85 1.82 -20.82 -8.28
N ARG A 86 1.47 -19.65 -8.83
CA ARG A 86 1.33 -19.43 -10.27
C ARG A 86 2.62 -19.02 -10.96
N LEU A 87 3.62 -18.55 -10.20
CA LEU A 87 4.89 -18.09 -10.79
C LEU A 87 5.68 -19.24 -11.45
N ASP A 88 5.51 -20.48 -10.98
CA ASP A 88 6.13 -21.67 -11.59
C ASP A 88 5.57 -21.99 -12.99
N ASP A 89 4.32 -21.60 -13.27
CA ASP A 89 3.67 -21.85 -14.56
C ASP A 89 4.02 -20.78 -15.63
N GLU A 90 4.48 -19.59 -15.22
CA GLU A 90 4.77 -18.45 -16.12
C GLU A 90 6.20 -18.45 -16.68
N ASP A 91 7.16 -19.15 -16.05
CA ASP A 91 8.56 -19.25 -16.52
C ASP A 91 8.76 -20.33 -17.61
N ASP A 92 7.73 -21.13 -17.91
CA ASP A 92 7.75 -22.23 -18.89
C ASP A 92 7.07 -21.89 -20.25
N GLU A 93 6.68 -20.62 -20.50
CA GLU A 93 6.12 -20.13 -21.80
C GLU A 93 7.05 -19.16 -22.58
#